data_AF-A0AAV9PSB0-F1
#
_entry.id   AF-A0AAV9PSB0-F1
#
_cell.length_a   1.000
_cell.length_b   1.000
_cell.length_c   1.000
_cell.angle_alpha   90.00
_cell.angle_beta   90.00
_cell.angle_gamma   90.00
#
_symmetry.space_group_name_H-M   'P 1'
#
loop_
_entity.id
_entity.type
_entity.pdbx_description
1 polymer ?
#
loop_
_entity_poly.entity_id
_entity_poly.type
_entity_poly.pdbx_seq_one_letter_code
_entity_poly.pdbx_strand_id
1 'polypeptide(L)'
;MKPTAILAAALSLASSTLAAPTSRPVLQSKIQTLEIQILNIVNDIVQSSSTLQSDYSAGILQFNDLANELQGPLPCAPFVPGRPSTKKQAITALQSSQEGLMMLSLDLQDPELKAKKGDFHGDVCVALDWYAAVSEFVGV
;
A
#
# COMPACT_ATOMS: atom_id res chain seq x y z
N MET A 1 41.74 8.23 -5.42
CA MET A 1 40.56 8.77 -6.14
C MET A 1 39.77 7.58 -6.65
N LYS A 2 38.56 7.35 -6.14
CA LYS A 2 37.74 6.16 -6.42
C LYS A 2 36.41 6.66 -7.00
N PRO A 3 35.98 6.23 -8.20
CA PRO A 3 34.76 6.74 -8.79
C PRO A 3 33.55 6.11 -8.09
N THR A 4 32.63 6.97 -7.67
CA THR A 4 31.33 6.66 -7.07
C THR A 4 30.48 5.94 -8.11
N ALA A 5 30.02 4.73 -7.77
CA ALA A 5 29.13 3.94 -8.60
C ALA A 5 27.79 4.66 -8.78
N ILE A 6 27.45 4.95 -10.04
CA ILE A 6 26.12 5.37 -10.46
C ILE A 6 25.21 4.14 -10.34
N LEU A 7 24.41 4.06 -9.27
CA LEU A 7 23.32 3.10 -9.17
C LEU A 7 22.13 3.65 -9.98
N ALA A 8 22.10 3.29 -11.26
CA ALA A 8 20.92 3.40 -12.09
C ALA A 8 19.90 2.35 -11.62
N ALA A 9 18.92 2.76 -10.82
CA ALA A 9 17.73 1.95 -10.59
C ALA A 9 16.83 2.08 -11.82
N ALA A 10 16.91 1.10 -12.71
CA ALA A 10 15.99 0.96 -13.84
C ALA A 10 14.60 0.63 -13.29
N LEU A 11 13.68 1.60 -13.32
CA LEU A 11 12.25 1.38 -13.15
C LEU A 11 11.72 0.62 -14.37
N SER A 12 11.60 -0.69 -14.24
CA SER A 12 10.90 -1.55 -15.20
C SER A 12 9.41 -1.59 -14.85
N LEU A 13 8.63 -0.59 -15.25
CA LEU A 13 7.17 -0.58 -15.09
C LEU A 13 6.50 -0.35 -16.43
N ALA A 14 6.48 -1.39 -17.26
CA ALA A 14 5.59 -1.47 -18.40
C ALA A 14 5.27 -2.94 -18.67
N SER A 15 4.32 -3.47 -17.91
CA SER A 15 3.58 -4.67 -18.32
C SER A 15 2.18 -4.22 -18.70
N SER A 16 2.00 -3.97 -19.99
CA SER A 16 0.70 -3.83 -20.62
C SER A 16 -0.04 -5.16 -20.46
N THR A 17 -0.94 -5.26 -19.49
CA THR A 17 -1.90 -6.37 -19.43
C THR A 17 -3.21 -5.90 -20.04
N LEU A 18 -3.63 -6.66 -21.05
CA LEU A 18 -4.96 -6.61 -21.65
C LEU A 18 -5.97 -6.67 -20.50
N ALA A 19 -6.80 -5.64 -20.33
CA ALA A 19 -7.78 -5.56 -19.25
C ALA A 19 -8.76 -6.74 -19.36
N ALA A 20 -8.50 -7.82 -18.62
CA ALA A 20 -9.49 -8.85 -18.35
C ALA A 20 -10.70 -8.18 -17.65
N PRO A 21 -11.93 -8.68 -17.86
CA PRO A 21 -13.10 -8.17 -17.16
C PRO A 21 -12.86 -8.29 -15.65
N THR A 22 -12.64 -7.16 -14.97
CA THR A 22 -12.45 -7.15 -13.53
C THR A 22 -13.82 -7.37 -12.88
N SER A 23 -13.93 -8.39 -12.03
CA SER A 23 -15.20 -8.71 -11.36
C SER A 23 -15.68 -7.60 -10.41
N ARG A 24 -14.79 -6.65 -10.05
CA ARG A 24 -15.00 -5.58 -9.05
C ARG A 24 -14.27 -4.27 -9.44
N PRO A 25 -14.69 -3.56 -10.50
CA PRO A 25 -13.94 -2.42 -11.04
C PRO A 25 -13.80 -1.24 -10.06
N VAL A 26 -14.78 -1.02 -9.18
CA VAL A 26 -14.72 0.05 -8.16
C VAL A 26 -13.63 -0.21 -7.13
N LEU A 27 -13.55 -1.43 -6.60
CA LEU A 27 -12.51 -1.83 -5.63
C LEU A 27 -11.11 -1.77 -6.26
N GLN A 28 -10.99 -2.18 -7.53
CA GLN A 28 -9.74 -2.09 -8.27
C GLN A 28 -9.26 -0.64 -8.40
N SER A 29 -10.15 0.29 -8.74
CA SER A 29 -9.81 1.72 -8.82
C SER A 29 -9.39 2.31 -7.47
N LYS A 30 -10.02 1.89 -6.37
CA LYS A 30 -9.64 2.32 -5.01
C LYS A 30 -8.26 1.81 -4.60
N ILE A 31 -7.96 0.54 -4.90
CA ILE A 31 -6.65 -0.05 -4.64
C ILE A 31 -5.57 0.69 -5.44
N GLN A 32 -5.79 0.93 -6.73
CA GLN A 32 -4.84 1.69 -7.58
C GLN A 32 -4.61 3.11 -7.05
N THR A 33 -5.66 3.78 -6.58
CA THR A 33 -5.55 5.12 -5.97
C THR A 33 -4.66 5.10 -4.73
N LEU A 34 -4.84 4.09 -3.86
CA LEU A 34 -4.00 3.89 -2.68
C LEU A 34 -2.55 3.58 -3.04
N GLU A 35 -2.30 2.73 -4.03
CA GLU A 35 -0.95 2.43 -4.50
C GLU A 35 -0.22 3.69 -5.00
N ILE A 36 -0.92 4.55 -5.74
CA ILE A 36 -0.39 5.86 -6.17
C ILE A 36 -0.12 6.76 -4.96
N GLN A 37 -1.03 6.80 -3.99
CA GLN A 37 -0.86 7.61 -2.78
C GLN A 37 0.36 7.16 -1.97
N ILE A 38 0.58 5.85 -1.84
CA ILE A 38 1.77 5.30 -1.18
C ILE A 38 3.05 5.73 -1.91
N LEU A 39 3.06 5.68 -3.25
CA LEU A 39 4.20 6.14 -4.04
C LEU A 39 4.47 7.65 -3.85
N ASN A 40 3.43 8.48 -3.77
CA ASN A 40 3.56 9.91 -3.48
C ASN A 40 4.20 10.12 -2.10
N ILE A 41 3.74 9.41 -1.07
CA ILE A 41 4.31 9.50 0.29
C ILE A 41 5.77 9.03 0.32
N VAL A 42 6.11 7.96 -0.39
CA VAL A 42 7.51 7.53 -0.54
C VAL A 42 8.36 8.65 -1.15
N ASN A 43 7.85 9.30 -2.21
CA ASN A 43 8.52 10.43 -2.82
C ASN A 43 8.65 11.63 -1.85
N ASP A 44 7.61 11.92 -1.07
CA ASP A 44 7.62 12.99 -0.07
C ASP A 44 8.62 12.73 1.05
N ILE A 45 8.77 11.48 1.51
CA ILE A 45 9.79 11.09 2.49
C ILE A 45 11.21 11.31 1.92
N VAL A 46 11.42 10.94 0.66
CA VAL A 46 12.72 11.13 -0.02
C VAL A 46 13.04 12.61 -0.13
N GLN A 47 12.09 13.41 -0.60
CA GLN A 47 12.25 14.85 -0.84
C GLN A 47 12.13 15.70 0.44
N SER A 48 11.65 15.12 1.55
CA SER A 48 11.29 15.84 2.78
C SER A 48 10.24 16.93 2.50
N SER A 49 9.21 16.56 1.74
CA SER A 49 8.12 17.47 1.34
C SER A 49 7.33 17.99 2.55
N SER A 50 6.84 19.23 2.44
CA SER A 50 5.95 19.82 3.45
C SER A 50 4.53 19.23 3.44
N THR A 51 4.14 18.53 2.37
CA THR A 51 2.82 17.90 2.23
C THR A 51 2.74 16.50 2.83
N LEU A 52 3.87 15.93 3.27
CA LEU A 52 3.98 14.55 3.72
C LEU A 52 2.90 14.17 4.76
N GLN A 53 2.64 15.02 5.76
CA GLN A 53 1.64 14.75 6.80
C GLN A 53 0.21 14.74 6.27
N SER A 54 -0.13 15.67 5.37
CA SER A 54 -1.47 15.72 4.77
C SER A 54 -1.68 14.56 3.81
N ASP A 55 -0.66 14.21 3.02
CA ASP A 55 -0.72 13.09 2.07
C ASP A 55 -0.81 11.74 2.80
N TYR A 56 -0.08 11.60 3.92
CA TYR A 56 -0.21 10.45 4.81
C TYR A 56 -1.63 10.33 5.41
N SER A 57 -2.17 11.43 5.93
CA SER A 57 -3.50 11.44 6.54
C SER A 57 -4.60 11.10 5.53
N ALA A 58 -4.47 11.58 4.29
CA ALA A 58 -5.39 11.25 3.20
C ALA A 58 -5.38 9.75 2.87
N GLY A 59 -4.20 9.11 2.87
CA GLY A 59 -4.09 7.67 2.63
C GLY A 59 -4.72 6.84 3.76
N ILE A 60 -4.61 7.24 5.03
CA ILE A 60 -5.34 6.59 6.13
C ILE A 60 -6.85 6.57 5.86
N LEU A 61 -7.42 7.69 5.42
CA LEU A 61 -8.85 7.78 5.11
C LEU A 61 -9.23 6.84 3.96
N GLN A 62 -8.42 6.80 2.90
CA GLN A 62 -8.64 5.90 1.77
C GLN A 62 -8.53 4.42 2.15
N PHE A 63 -7.62 4.06 3.05
CA PHE A 63 -7.53 2.69 3.59
C PHE A 63 -8.77 2.32 4.38
N ASN A 64 -9.25 3.21 5.25
CA ASN A 64 -10.47 2.98 6.03
C ASN A 64 -11.68 2.79 5.11
N ASP A 65 -11.80 3.61 4.07
CA ASP A 65 -12.86 3.47 3.07
C ASP A 65 -12.80 2.10 2.36
N LEU A 66 -11.61 1.66 1.94
CA LEU A 66 -11.43 0.35 1.31
C LEU A 66 -11.74 -0.81 2.27
N ALA A 67 -11.27 -0.73 3.51
CA ALA A 67 -11.52 -1.74 4.54
C ALA A 67 -13.02 -1.89 4.84
N ASN A 68 -13.75 -0.77 4.88
CA ASN A 68 -15.20 -0.74 5.06
C ASN A 68 -15.95 -1.38 3.88
N GLU A 69 -15.49 -1.19 2.65
CA GLU A 69 -16.12 -1.80 1.47
C GLU A 69 -15.88 -3.32 1.38
N LEU A 70 -14.72 -3.79 1.83
CA LEU A 70 -14.39 -5.20 1.80
C LEU A 70 -15.11 -6.02 2.88
N GLN A 71 -15.60 -5.36 3.94
CA GLN A 71 -16.42 -5.90 5.05
C GLN A 71 -15.89 -7.21 5.65
N GLY A 72 -15.40 -7.16 6.89
CA GLY A 72 -15.01 -8.35 7.65
C GLY A 72 -16.01 -8.75 8.74
N PRO A 73 -16.08 -10.04 9.12
CA PRO A 73 -16.86 -10.48 10.28
C PRO A 73 -16.24 -10.01 11.61
N LEU A 74 -14.98 -9.61 11.60
CA LEU A 74 -14.21 -9.13 12.74
C LEU A 74 -13.55 -7.80 12.38
N PRO A 75 -13.34 -6.89 13.35
CA PRO A 75 -12.48 -5.73 13.14
C PRO A 75 -11.06 -6.20 12.81
N CYS A 76 -10.28 -5.37 12.12
CA CYS A 76 -8.85 -5.62 11.86
C CYS A 76 -8.17 -6.10 13.15
N ALA A 77 -7.72 -7.36 13.14
CA ALA A 77 -6.91 -7.89 14.23
C ALA A 77 -5.56 -7.16 14.20
N PRO A 78 -5.01 -6.77 15.36
CA PRO A 78 -3.78 -5.98 15.38
C PRO A 78 -2.61 -6.84 14.91
N PHE A 79 -2.20 -6.67 13.64
CA PHE A 79 -0.83 -6.93 13.25
C PHE A 79 -0.05 -5.66 13.59
N VAL A 80 1.01 -5.79 14.38
CA VAL A 80 1.80 -4.63 14.80
C VAL A 80 3.18 -4.75 14.18
N PRO A 81 3.40 -4.19 12.98
CA PRO A 81 4.72 -4.14 12.42
C PRO A 81 5.65 -3.28 13.29
N GLY A 82 6.95 -3.51 13.16
CA GLY A 82 7.94 -2.69 13.86
C GLY A 82 7.81 -1.22 13.44
N ARG A 83 7.94 -0.30 14.40
CA ARG A 83 7.83 1.15 14.14
C ARG A 83 9.10 1.66 13.45
N PRO A 84 9.01 2.18 12.22
CA PRO A 84 10.15 2.75 11.53
C PRO A 84 10.70 3.99 12.23
N SER A 85 12.02 4.06 12.44
CA SER A 85 12.70 5.24 12.98
C SER A 85 13.64 5.91 11.97
N THR A 86 13.66 5.40 10.72
CA THR A 86 14.53 5.89 9.65
C THR A 86 13.78 5.96 8.32
N LYS A 87 14.23 6.84 7.41
CA LYS A 87 13.68 6.94 6.03
C LYS A 87 13.61 5.58 5.35
N LYS A 88 14.67 4.78 5.44
CA LYS A 88 14.73 3.45 4.82
C LYS A 88 13.66 2.52 5.37
N GLN A 89 13.50 2.44 6.69
CA GLN A 89 12.50 1.57 7.31
C GLN A 89 11.07 2.05 6.98
N ALA A 90 10.84 3.36 6.92
CA ALA A 90 9.54 3.93 6.59
C ALA A 90 9.15 3.56 5.14
N ILE A 91 10.08 3.72 4.20
CA ILE A 91 9.89 3.30 2.80
C ILE A 91 9.66 1.79 2.71
N THR A 92 10.40 0.96 3.46
CA THR A 92 10.18 -0.49 3.48
C THR A 92 8.79 -0.85 4.00
N ALA A 93 8.30 -0.21 5.06
CA ALA A 93 6.94 -0.44 5.56
C ALA A 93 5.88 -0.03 4.53
N LEU A 94 6.05 1.12 3.86
CA LEU A 94 5.17 1.55 2.76
C LEU A 94 5.19 0.57 1.58
N GLN A 95 6.35 0.01 1.24
CA GLN A 95 6.47 -1.02 0.21
C GLN A 95 5.74 -2.30 0.60
N SER A 96 5.84 -2.75 1.86
CA SER A 96 5.07 -3.90 2.35
C SER A 96 3.56 -3.66 2.30
N SER A 97 3.12 -2.44 2.59
CA SER A 97 1.72 -2.05 2.42
C SER A 97 1.29 -2.13 0.94
N GLN A 98 2.10 -1.60 0.03
CA GLN A 98 1.85 -1.64 -1.41
C GLN A 98 1.83 -3.07 -1.96
N GLU A 99 2.73 -3.94 -1.52
CA GLU A 99 2.74 -5.36 -1.89
C GLU A 99 1.45 -6.05 -1.45
N GLY A 100 0.95 -5.76 -0.24
CA GLY A 100 -0.34 -6.26 0.24
C GLY A 100 -1.52 -5.82 -0.64
N LEU A 101 -1.55 -4.55 -1.03
CA LEU A 101 -2.57 -4.01 -1.95
C LEU A 101 -2.51 -4.66 -3.33
N MET A 102 -1.32 -4.90 -3.87
CA MET A 102 -1.13 -5.57 -5.15
C MET A 102 -1.64 -7.01 -5.10
N MET A 103 -1.33 -7.75 -4.02
CA MET A 103 -1.84 -9.11 -3.81
C MET A 103 -3.37 -9.13 -3.68
N LEU A 104 -3.94 -8.20 -2.92
CA LEU A 104 -5.40 -8.02 -2.80
C LEU A 104 -6.04 -7.70 -4.16
N SER A 105 -5.42 -6.84 -4.97
CA SER A 105 -5.87 -6.52 -6.33
C SER A 105 -5.92 -7.76 -7.21
N LEU A 106 -4.88 -8.61 -7.16
CA LEU A 106 -4.84 -9.87 -7.91
C LEU A 106 -5.90 -10.85 -7.42
N ASP A 107 -6.04 -11.04 -6.11
CA ASP A 107 -7.00 -11.97 -5.54
C ASP A 107 -8.46 -11.53 -5.79
N LEU A 108 -8.74 -10.23 -5.92
CA LEU A 108 -10.06 -9.71 -6.30
C LEU A 108 -10.42 -9.93 -7.78
N GLN A 109 -9.45 -10.25 -8.65
CA GLN A 109 -9.72 -10.57 -10.05
C GLN A 109 -10.18 -12.01 -10.24
N ASP A 110 -9.92 -12.90 -9.26
CA ASP A 110 -10.29 -14.31 -9.32
C ASP A 110 -11.37 -14.67 -8.28
N PRO A 111 -12.63 -14.84 -8.71
CA PRO A 111 -13.73 -15.20 -7.81
C PRO A 111 -13.60 -16.60 -7.17
N GLU A 112 -12.80 -17.52 -7.73
CA GLU A 112 -12.55 -18.84 -7.11
C GLU A 112 -11.58 -18.73 -5.93
N LEU A 113 -10.63 -17.78 -5.98
CA LEU A 113 -9.71 -17.47 -4.89
C LEU A 113 -10.46 -16.94 -3.65
N LYS A 114 -11.54 -16.17 -3.83
CA LYS A 114 -12.42 -15.73 -2.73
C LYS A 114 -12.96 -16.90 -1.90
N ALA A 115 -13.37 -17.98 -2.56
CA ALA A 115 -13.96 -19.15 -1.90
C ALA A 115 -12.92 -20.03 -1.18
N LYS A 116 -11.63 -19.90 -1.52
CA LYS A 116 -10.54 -20.72 -0.98
C LYS A 116 -9.65 -20.00 0.04
N LYS A 117 -9.38 -18.70 -0.15
CA LYS A 117 -8.44 -17.92 0.70
C LYS A 117 -9.12 -17.10 1.79
N GLY A 118 -10.41 -16.77 1.61
CA GLY A 118 -11.28 -16.06 2.55
C GLY A 118 -10.63 -15.29 3.71
N ASP A 119 -10.20 -14.05 3.45
CA ASP A 119 -10.51 -12.84 4.25
C ASP A 119 -9.88 -11.59 3.60
N PHE A 120 -10.50 -11.06 2.53
CA PHE A 120 -10.04 -9.81 1.91
C PHE A 120 -9.97 -8.63 2.89
N HIS A 121 -10.80 -8.67 3.93
CA HIS A 121 -10.76 -7.67 4.99
C HIS A 121 -9.47 -7.81 5.80
N GLY A 122 -9.08 -9.03 6.18
CA GLY A 122 -7.78 -9.32 6.79
C GLY A 122 -6.59 -8.84 5.94
N ASP A 123 -6.63 -9.06 4.62
CA ASP A 123 -5.55 -8.63 3.72
C ASP A 123 -5.39 -7.10 3.69
N VAL A 124 -6.50 -6.35 3.56
CA VAL A 124 -6.45 -4.88 3.61
C VAL A 124 -6.06 -4.37 5.00
N CYS A 125 -6.45 -5.07 6.08
CA CYS A 125 -6.05 -4.73 7.44
C CYS A 125 -4.53 -4.84 7.63
N VAL A 126 -3.90 -5.91 7.13
CA VAL A 126 -2.44 -6.06 7.21
C VAL A 126 -1.73 -4.98 6.39
N ALA A 127 -2.24 -4.65 5.20
CA ALA A 127 -1.70 -3.56 4.40
C ALA A 127 -1.83 -2.20 5.11
N LEU A 128 -2.97 -1.94 5.76
CA LEU A 128 -3.18 -0.75 6.60
C LEU A 128 -2.23 -0.73 7.80
N ASP A 129 -2.01 -1.84 8.49
CA ASP A 129 -1.12 -1.88 9.65
C ASP A 129 0.34 -1.52 9.29
N TRP A 130 0.83 -2.03 8.15
CA TRP A 130 2.13 -1.61 7.60
C TRP A 130 2.21 -0.12 7.28
N TYR A 131 1.13 0.43 6.72
CA TYR A 131 1.03 1.86 6.43
C TYR A 131 0.95 2.71 7.71
N ALA A 132 0.16 2.28 8.68
CA ALA A 132 -0.07 2.93 9.97
C ALA A 132 1.21 2.98 10.82
N ALA A 133 2.09 1.98 10.71
CA ALA A 133 3.35 1.97 11.44
C ALA A 133 4.27 3.16 11.12
N VAL A 134 4.07 3.81 9.97
CA VAL A 134 4.88 4.94 9.49
C VAL A 134 4.48 6.28 10.15
N SER A 135 3.35 6.34 10.87
CA SER A 135 2.80 7.53 11.53
C SER A 135 3.82 8.30 12.37
N GLU A 136 4.52 7.61 13.28
CA GLU A 136 5.50 8.22 14.18
C GLU A 136 6.68 8.84 13.41
N PHE A 137 7.11 8.22 12.30
CA PHE A 137 8.16 8.77 11.43
C PHE A 137 7.70 10.03 10.69
N VAL A 138 6.44 10.07 10.27
CA VAL A 138 5.83 11.23 9.58
C VAL A 138 5.46 12.35 10.55
N GLY A 139 5.34 12.03 11.85
CA GLY A 139 4.99 12.98 12.90
C GLY A 139 3.48 13.24 13.00
N VAL A 140 2.67 12.20 12.80
CA VAL A 140 1.20 12.21 12.97
C VAL A 140 0.80 11.31 14.14
#